data_AF-A0A383BNA5-F1
#
_entry.id   AF-A0A383BNA5-F1
#
_cell.length_a   1.000
_cell.length_b   1.000
_cell.length_c   1.000
_cell.angle_alpha   90.00
_cell.angle_beta   90.00
_cell.angle_gamma   90.00
#
_symmetry.space_group_name_H-M   'P 1'
#
loop_
_entity.id
_entity.type
_entity.pdbx_description
1 polymer ?
#
loop_
_entity_poly.entity_id
_entity_poly.type
_entity_poly.pdbx_seq_one_letter_code
_entity_poly.pdbx_strand_id
1 'polypeptide(L)'
;VPTHGDGEVYDITFDEAGNMRYYAGYTMKPDNLTGYAPKAARWRHTVRTDLPDGTSDISLYGTGSYGITIDGEDIYVAGYTDWIGDYNDDNTGGTFPRYWKNNTAHDLEGGPQTFFGTGQANDIRVADGNVVVVGMATGGPTGESACYWLNGELNYLDVVEGGSSEAKGVFIE
;
A
#
# COMPACT_ATOMS: atom_id res chain seq x y z
N VAL A 1 4.27 23.26 3.35
CA VAL A 1 3.22 23.30 4.38
C VAL A 1 1.94 22.78 3.73
N PRO A 2 1.29 21.73 4.26
CA PRO A 2 0.02 21.25 3.71
C PRO A 2 -1.01 22.37 3.82
N THR A 3 -1.76 22.61 2.75
CA THR A 3 -2.79 23.65 2.72
C THR A 3 -4.20 23.10 2.97
N HIS A 4 -4.38 21.77 2.99
CA HIS A 4 -5.70 21.12 3.03
C HIS A 4 -5.67 19.74 3.72
N GLY A 5 -5.37 19.71 5.02
CA GLY A 5 -5.40 18.49 5.84
C GLY A 5 -4.02 17.98 6.26
N ASP A 6 -4.01 16.94 7.09
CA ASP A 6 -2.81 16.36 7.69
C ASP A 6 -2.08 15.42 6.71
N GLY A 7 -0.91 14.92 7.13
CA GLY A 7 -0.14 13.95 6.37
C GLY A 7 0.85 13.23 7.27
N GLU A 8 1.12 11.98 6.93
CA GLU A 8 1.85 11.02 7.74
C GLU A 8 2.97 10.43 6.91
N VAL A 9 4.11 10.21 7.55
CA VAL A 9 5.27 9.49 6.99
C VAL A 9 5.44 8.22 7.80
N TYR A 10 5.50 7.08 7.12
CA TYR A 10 5.59 5.76 7.75
C TYR A 10 6.97 5.13 7.59
N ASP A 11 7.67 5.44 6.51
CA ASP A 11 8.97 4.84 6.23
C ASP A 11 9.95 5.82 5.56
N ILE A 12 11.23 5.52 5.72
CA ILE A 12 12.35 6.28 5.18
C ILE A 12 13.40 5.33 4.60
N THR A 13 13.92 5.69 3.43
CA THR A 13 15.08 5.03 2.83
C THR A 13 16.04 6.05 2.22
N PHE A 14 17.20 5.60 1.76
CA PHE A 14 18.23 6.43 1.17
C PHE A 14 18.59 5.95 -0.24
N ASP A 15 19.16 6.83 -1.06
CA ASP A 15 19.88 6.38 -2.25
C ASP A 15 21.16 5.62 -1.87
N GLU A 16 21.77 4.92 -2.84
CA GLU A 16 23.01 4.16 -2.63
C GLU A 16 24.16 5.02 -2.07
N ALA A 17 24.20 6.30 -2.44
CA ALA A 17 25.22 7.24 -1.96
C ALA A 17 24.96 7.73 -0.52
N GLY A 18 23.79 7.43 0.07
CA GLY A 18 23.38 7.87 1.40
C GLY A 18 23.07 9.37 1.53
N ASN A 19 22.99 10.10 0.41
CA ASN A 19 22.90 11.56 0.39
C ASN A 19 21.46 12.04 0.16
N MET A 20 20.63 11.24 -0.51
CA MET A 20 19.24 11.54 -0.76
C MET A 20 18.34 10.70 0.13
N ARG A 21 17.41 11.36 0.82
CA ARG A 21 16.39 10.70 1.66
C ARG A 21 15.09 10.61 0.88
N TYR A 22 14.45 9.45 0.96
CA TYR A 22 13.12 9.20 0.42
C TYR A 22 12.19 8.78 1.55
N TYR A 23 10.92 9.13 1.42
CA TYR A 23 9.91 8.85 2.43
C TYR A 23 8.65 8.32 1.75
N ALA A 24 7.94 7.39 2.41
CA ALA A 24 6.59 6.96 2.02
C ALA A 24 5.56 7.32 3.09
N GLY A 25 4.33 7.51 2.64
CA GLY A 25 3.23 7.92 3.48
C GLY A 25 1.99 8.35 2.71
N TYR A 26 1.18 9.21 3.31
CA TYR A 26 0.04 9.78 2.62
C TYR A 26 -0.21 11.23 3.05
N THR A 27 -1.04 11.92 2.27
CA THR A 27 -1.58 13.22 2.66
C THR A 27 -3.07 13.24 2.42
N MET A 28 -3.80 14.02 3.20
CA MET A 28 -5.21 14.24 2.97
C MET A 28 -5.42 15.21 1.79
N LYS A 29 -6.44 14.94 0.98
CA LYS A 29 -6.87 15.80 -0.13
C LYS A 29 -8.35 16.08 -0.04
N PRO A 30 -8.81 17.31 -0.34
CA PRO A 30 -10.23 17.59 -0.48
C PRO A 30 -10.88 16.64 -1.48
N ASP A 31 -11.98 16.04 -1.07
CA ASP A 31 -12.79 15.15 -1.88
C ASP A 31 -14.27 15.56 -1.78
N ASN A 32 -14.99 15.53 -2.91
CA ASN A 32 -16.35 16.05 -2.97
C ASN A 32 -17.37 15.11 -2.30
N LEU A 33 -17.08 13.82 -2.20
CA LEU A 33 -17.98 12.82 -1.61
C LEU A 33 -17.71 12.66 -0.11
N THR A 34 -16.44 12.57 0.26
CA THR A 34 -15.99 12.19 1.61
C THR A 34 -15.43 13.37 2.41
N GLY A 35 -15.36 14.56 1.80
CA GLY A 35 -14.78 15.77 2.39
C GLY A 35 -13.26 15.79 2.30
N TYR A 36 -12.61 14.76 2.86
CA TYR A 36 -11.17 14.52 2.72
C TYR A 36 -10.87 13.04 2.51
N ALA A 37 -10.08 12.74 1.48
CA ALA A 37 -9.61 11.41 1.13
C ALA A 37 -8.09 11.28 1.33
N PRO A 38 -7.58 10.16 1.85
CA PRO A 38 -6.14 9.90 1.90
C PRO A 38 -5.60 9.69 0.49
N LYS A 39 -4.40 10.20 0.25
CA LYS A 39 -3.69 10.06 -1.01
C LYS A 39 -2.27 9.59 -0.75
N ALA A 40 -1.95 8.40 -1.25
CA ALA A 40 -0.62 7.82 -1.19
C ALA A 40 0.40 8.79 -1.78
N ALA A 41 1.50 8.99 -1.08
CA ALA A 41 2.52 9.96 -1.45
C ALA A 41 3.90 9.44 -1.11
N ARG A 42 4.88 9.90 -1.90
CA ARG A 42 6.29 9.77 -1.57
C ARG A 42 6.96 11.13 -1.57
N TRP A 43 8.06 11.25 -0.84
CA TRP A 43 8.88 12.45 -0.85
C TRP A 43 10.30 12.09 -1.26
N ARG A 44 10.90 12.91 -2.13
CA ARG A 44 12.35 12.95 -2.34
C ARG A 44 12.87 14.20 -1.68
N HIS A 45 13.59 14.04 -0.58
CA HIS A 45 13.95 15.12 0.33
C HIS A 45 12.70 15.89 0.80
N THR A 46 12.49 17.11 0.31
CA THR A 46 11.35 17.97 0.66
C THR A 46 10.29 18.04 -0.43
N VAL A 47 10.50 17.36 -1.56
CA VAL A 47 9.61 17.39 -2.72
C VAL A 47 8.64 16.22 -2.66
N ARG A 48 7.36 16.52 -2.45
CA ARG A 48 6.27 15.55 -2.47
C ARG A 48 5.89 15.17 -3.90
N THR A 49 5.57 13.90 -4.10
CA THR A 49 4.89 13.36 -5.29
C THR A 49 3.70 12.54 -4.82
N ASP A 50 2.50 12.92 -5.25
CA ASP A 50 1.30 12.11 -4.99
C ASP A 50 1.29 10.94 -5.98
N LEU A 51 1.14 9.72 -5.47
CA LEU A 51 1.15 8.50 -6.28
C LEU A 51 -0.19 8.37 -7.01
N PRO A 52 -0.22 7.96 -8.29
CA PRO A 52 -1.49 7.89 -9.03
C PRO A 52 -2.38 6.76 -8.52
N ASP A 53 -3.69 7.00 -8.55
CA ASP A 53 -4.69 6.01 -8.12
C ASP A 53 -4.88 4.89 -9.15
N GLY A 54 -4.42 5.10 -10.40
CA GLY A 54 -4.61 4.13 -11.48
C GLY A 54 -6.07 3.94 -11.94
N THR A 55 -7.01 4.73 -11.39
CA THR A 55 -8.44 4.67 -11.68
C THR A 55 -9.07 6.06 -11.66
N SER A 56 -10.26 6.18 -12.25
CA SER A 56 -11.15 7.35 -12.15
C SER A 56 -12.50 6.99 -11.54
N ASP A 57 -12.60 5.82 -10.91
CA ASP A 57 -13.82 5.35 -10.26
C ASP A 57 -14.13 6.19 -9.02
N ILE A 58 -15.38 6.63 -8.91
CA ILE A 58 -15.85 7.48 -7.82
C ILE A 58 -16.02 6.74 -6.50
N SER A 59 -16.07 5.41 -6.53
CA SER A 59 -16.12 4.56 -5.33
C SER A 59 -14.76 4.41 -4.64
N LEU A 60 -13.66 4.89 -5.24
CA LEU A 60 -12.38 4.95 -4.56
C LEU A 60 -12.46 5.95 -3.40
N TYR A 61 -12.34 5.45 -2.17
CA TYR A 61 -12.25 6.29 -0.97
C TYR A 61 -10.89 6.99 -0.91
N GLY A 62 -9.80 6.26 -1.17
CA GLY A 62 -8.47 6.83 -1.15
C GLY A 62 -7.36 5.79 -1.29
N THR A 63 -6.12 6.26 -1.16
CA THR A 63 -4.92 5.43 -1.21
C THR A 63 -3.98 5.77 -0.06
N GLY A 64 -3.26 4.77 0.43
CA GLY A 64 -2.20 4.96 1.42
C GLY A 64 -0.91 4.28 0.98
N SER A 65 0.23 4.77 1.47
CA SER A 65 1.51 4.07 1.34
C SER A 65 2.25 3.99 2.66
N TYR A 66 3.01 2.91 2.83
CA TYR A 66 3.66 2.54 4.08
C TYR A 66 5.16 2.37 3.90
N GLY A 67 5.62 1.35 3.17
CA GLY A 67 7.05 1.08 2.97
C GLY A 67 7.62 1.65 1.68
N ILE A 68 8.93 1.92 1.67
CA ILE A 68 9.67 2.42 0.51
C ILE A 68 11.07 1.80 0.40
N THR A 69 11.47 1.49 -0.84
CA THR A 69 12.85 1.08 -1.14
C THR A 69 13.33 1.66 -2.48
N ILE A 70 14.65 1.71 -2.65
CA ILE A 70 15.34 2.21 -3.83
C ILE A 70 16.25 1.09 -4.34
N ASP A 71 16.19 0.81 -5.63
CA ASP A 71 17.08 -0.11 -6.34
C ASP A 71 17.60 0.58 -7.60
N GLY A 72 18.86 1.02 -7.58
CA GLY A 72 19.42 1.92 -8.59
C GLY A 72 18.62 3.22 -8.73
N GLU A 73 18.00 3.43 -9.89
CA GLU A 73 17.15 4.59 -10.18
C GLU A 73 15.65 4.35 -9.89
N ASP A 74 15.27 3.10 -9.64
CA ASP A 74 13.88 2.70 -9.45
C ASP A 74 13.43 2.92 -8.00
N ILE A 75 12.22 3.45 -7.85
CA ILE A 75 11.60 3.75 -6.56
C ILE A 75 10.36 2.87 -6.40
N TYR A 76 10.36 2.07 -5.34
CA TYR A 76 9.28 1.14 -5.02
C TYR A 76 8.59 1.57 -3.73
N VAL A 77 7.27 1.58 -3.73
CA VAL A 77 6.46 2.01 -2.59
C VAL A 77 5.32 1.02 -2.36
N ALA A 78 5.20 0.45 -1.16
CA ALA A 78 4.10 -0.43 -0.77
C ALA A 78 2.91 0.35 -0.22
N GLY A 79 1.70 -0.16 -0.41
CA GLY A 79 0.51 0.39 0.21
C GLY A 79 -0.78 -0.30 -0.22
N TYR A 80 -1.81 0.52 -0.44
CA TYR A 80 -3.15 0.00 -0.69
C TYR A 80 -4.06 1.03 -1.38
N THR A 81 -5.19 0.53 -1.85
CA THR A 81 -6.38 1.32 -2.21
C THR A 81 -7.54 0.94 -1.30
N ASP A 82 -8.31 1.92 -0.84
CA ASP A 82 -9.55 1.73 -0.09
C ASP A 82 -10.75 2.11 -0.93
N TRP A 83 -11.78 1.25 -0.92
CA TRP A 83 -12.98 1.40 -1.73
C TRP A 83 -14.23 1.46 -0.85
N ILE A 84 -15.14 2.35 -1.20
CA ILE A 84 -16.44 2.51 -0.56
C ILE A 84 -17.32 1.33 -0.98
N GLY A 85 -17.79 0.55 0.00
CA GLY A 85 -18.75 -0.54 -0.23
C GLY A 85 -20.20 -0.04 -0.33
N ASP A 86 -21.05 -0.81 -1.02
CA ASP A 86 -22.50 -0.63 -1.02
C ASP A 86 -23.09 -1.23 0.26
N TYR A 87 -23.95 -0.48 0.94
CA TYR A 87 -24.63 -0.93 2.14
C TYR A 87 -25.59 -2.12 1.87
N ASN A 88 -26.10 -2.26 0.65
CA ASN A 88 -27.05 -3.30 0.28
C ASN A 88 -26.40 -4.54 -0.35
N ASP A 89 -25.08 -4.52 -0.57
CA ASP A 89 -24.34 -5.61 -1.20
C ASP A 89 -23.01 -5.83 -0.50
N ASP A 90 -22.92 -6.94 0.22
CA ASP A 90 -21.74 -7.32 0.99
C ASP A 90 -20.52 -7.46 0.06
N ASN A 91 -19.32 -7.21 0.60
CA ASN A 91 -18.06 -7.52 -0.08
C ASN A 91 -17.78 -6.68 -1.35
N THR A 92 -18.37 -5.49 -1.46
CA THR A 92 -18.22 -4.56 -2.61
C THR A 92 -17.16 -3.47 -2.42
N GLY A 93 -16.55 -3.38 -1.24
CA GLY A 93 -15.51 -2.38 -0.91
C GLY A 93 -14.36 -2.97 -0.11
N GLY A 94 -13.69 -2.09 0.65
CA GLY A 94 -12.59 -2.46 1.54
C GLY A 94 -11.20 -2.17 0.97
N THR A 95 -10.18 -2.77 1.59
CA THR A 95 -8.76 -2.50 1.34
C THR A 95 -8.15 -3.54 0.41
N PHE A 96 -7.37 -3.09 -0.57
CA PHE A 96 -6.73 -3.94 -1.57
C PHE A 96 -5.23 -3.64 -1.64
N PRO A 97 -4.37 -4.68 -1.66
CA PRO A 97 -2.94 -4.52 -1.60
C PRO A 97 -2.39 -4.01 -2.95
N ARG A 98 -1.44 -3.09 -2.89
CA ARG A 98 -0.81 -2.49 -4.08
C ARG A 98 0.62 -2.06 -3.79
N TYR A 99 1.42 -1.94 -4.84
CA TYR A 99 2.64 -1.15 -4.79
C TYR A 99 2.74 -0.19 -5.99
N TRP A 100 3.67 0.75 -5.92
CA TRP A 100 4.03 1.63 -7.01
C TRP A 100 5.50 1.46 -7.36
N LYS A 101 5.82 1.35 -8.66
CA LYS A 101 7.18 1.46 -9.20
C LYS A 101 7.26 2.71 -10.07
N ASN A 102 8.13 3.66 -9.71
CA ASN A 102 8.30 4.92 -10.45
C ASN A 102 6.99 5.64 -10.78
N ASN A 103 6.10 5.75 -9.78
CA ASN A 103 4.75 6.33 -9.93
C ASN A 103 3.83 5.56 -10.89
N THR A 104 4.11 4.30 -11.20
CA THR A 104 3.17 3.40 -11.89
C THR A 104 2.59 2.44 -10.86
N ALA A 105 1.26 2.36 -10.79
CA ALA A 105 0.57 1.48 -9.85
C ALA A 105 0.61 0.02 -10.34
N HIS A 106 0.79 -0.90 -9.41
CA HIS A 106 0.79 -2.34 -9.63
C HIS A 106 -0.07 -3.02 -8.55
N ASP A 107 -1.21 -3.54 -8.96
CA ASP A 107 -2.08 -4.31 -8.06
C ASP A 107 -1.42 -5.63 -7.67
N LEU A 108 -1.57 -5.98 -6.40
CA LEU A 108 -1.11 -7.26 -5.87
C LEU A 108 -2.30 -8.21 -5.77
N GLU A 109 -2.05 -9.50 -5.94
CA GLU A 109 -3.08 -10.51 -5.75
C GLU A 109 -3.56 -10.48 -4.30
N GLY A 110 -4.86 -10.21 -4.10
CA GLY A 110 -5.48 -10.24 -2.80
C GLY A 110 -5.97 -11.65 -2.42
N GLY A 111 -6.31 -11.82 -1.15
CA GLY A 111 -7.03 -13.01 -0.70
C GLY A 111 -8.51 -13.01 -1.12
N PRO A 112 -9.32 -13.99 -0.66
CA PRO A 112 -10.76 -14.01 -0.91
C PRO A 112 -11.42 -12.71 -0.46
N GLN A 113 -12.30 -12.15 -1.29
CA GLN A 113 -13.00 -10.91 -0.96
C GLN A 113 -13.85 -11.07 0.31
N THR A 114 -13.69 -10.13 1.23
CA THR A 114 -14.51 -9.97 2.44
C THR A 114 -15.06 -8.55 2.54
N PHE A 115 -15.79 -8.25 3.60
CA PHE A 115 -16.27 -6.89 3.89
C PHE A 115 -15.10 -5.90 4.12
N PHE A 116 -13.93 -6.41 4.50
CA PHE A 116 -12.72 -5.61 4.73
C PHE A 116 -11.83 -5.48 3.49
N GLY A 117 -12.22 -6.07 2.36
CA GLY A 117 -11.39 -6.13 1.15
C GLY A 117 -10.65 -7.46 1.04
N THR A 118 -9.44 -7.40 0.50
CA THR A 118 -8.61 -8.58 0.15
C THR A 118 -7.21 -8.54 0.75
N GLY A 119 -6.74 -7.38 1.23
CA GLY A 119 -5.43 -7.26 1.87
C GLY A 119 -4.83 -5.86 1.83
N GLN A 120 -3.60 -5.76 2.36
CA GLN A 120 -2.82 -4.53 2.45
C GLN A 120 -1.33 -4.85 2.38
N ALA A 121 -0.56 -4.05 1.62
CA ALA A 121 0.90 -4.12 1.61
C ALA A 121 1.50 -3.13 2.61
N ASN A 122 2.39 -3.62 3.47
CA ASN A 122 2.98 -2.87 4.59
C ASN A 122 4.42 -2.44 4.31
N ASP A 123 5.23 -3.29 3.67
CA ASP A 123 6.64 -2.98 3.37
C ASP A 123 7.11 -3.66 2.08
N ILE A 124 8.18 -3.14 1.47
CA ILE A 124 8.71 -3.57 0.18
C ILE A 124 10.23 -3.52 0.13
N ARG A 125 10.86 -4.58 -0.38
CA ARG A 125 12.29 -4.67 -0.69
C ARG A 125 12.50 -5.24 -2.08
N VAL A 126 13.65 -4.92 -2.68
CA VAL A 126 14.07 -5.48 -3.96
C VAL A 126 15.45 -6.09 -3.78
N ALA A 127 15.63 -7.31 -4.26
CA ALA A 127 16.92 -8.00 -4.23
C ALA A 127 17.03 -8.94 -5.42
N ASP A 128 18.18 -8.91 -6.11
CA ASP A 128 18.46 -9.73 -7.29
C ASP A 128 17.35 -9.68 -8.36
N GLY A 129 16.74 -8.49 -8.54
CA GLY A 129 15.64 -8.27 -9.47
C GLY A 129 14.27 -8.79 -9.01
N ASN A 130 14.17 -9.37 -7.81
CA ASN A 130 12.91 -9.80 -7.22
C ASN A 130 12.30 -8.69 -6.37
N VAL A 131 11.02 -8.40 -6.60
CA VAL A 131 10.23 -7.50 -5.76
C VAL A 131 9.56 -8.34 -4.67
N VAL A 132 9.93 -8.07 -3.41
CA VAL A 132 9.37 -8.72 -2.23
C VAL A 132 8.54 -7.71 -1.47
N VAL A 133 7.23 -7.96 -1.40
CA VAL A 133 6.29 -7.14 -0.63
C VAL A 133 5.79 -7.97 0.54
N VAL A 134 5.60 -7.38 1.70
CA VAL A 134 4.99 -8.06 2.86
C VAL A 134 3.79 -7.30 3.38
N GLY A 135 2.84 -8.03 3.97
CA GLY A 135 1.63 -7.42 4.49
C GLY A 135 0.65 -8.42 5.05
N MET A 136 -0.62 -8.20 4.77
CA MET A 136 -1.70 -9.11 5.09
C MET A 136 -2.61 -9.30 3.87
N ALA A 137 -3.15 -10.50 3.74
CA ALA A 137 -4.19 -10.82 2.79
C ALA A 137 -5.26 -11.61 3.53
N THR A 138 -6.52 -11.49 3.13
CA THR A 138 -7.58 -12.30 3.72
C THR A 138 -7.27 -13.79 3.52
N GLY A 139 -7.41 -14.61 4.56
CA GLY A 139 -7.09 -16.04 4.55
C GLY A 139 -8.06 -16.80 5.46
N GLY A 140 -8.66 -17.89 4.95
CA GLY A 140 -9.80 -18.54 5.61
C GLY A 140 -11.12 -17.73 5.50
N PRO A 141 -12.25 -18.22 6.04
CA PRO A 141 -13.56 -17.61 5.83
C PRO A 141 -13.72 -16.20 6.40
N THR A 142 -12.88 -15.79 7.35
CA THR A 142 -13.07 -14.55 8.14
C THR A 142 -11.78 -13.88 8.66
N GLY A 143 -10.58 -14.38 8.35
CA GLY A 143 -9.32 -13.90 8.93
C GLY A 143 -8.47 -13.06 7.98
N GLU A 144 -7.65 -12.16 8.53
CA GLU A 144 -6.53 -11.54 7.83
C GLU A 144 -5.25 -12.29 8.18
N SER A 145 -4.53 -12.73 7.17
CA SER A 145 -3.38 -13.62 7.32
C SER A 145 -2.10 -12.94 6.84
N ALA A 146 -1.04 -13.05 7.65
CA ALA A 146 0.26 -12.53 7.30
C ALA A 146 0.73 -13.20 6.00
N CYS A 147 1.20 -12.40 5.06
CA CYS A 147 1.62 -12.89 3.75
C CYS A 147 2.79 -12.07 3.21
N TYR A 148 3.36 -12.59 2.13
CA TYR A 148 4.27 -11.86 1.26
C TYR A 148 3.86 -12.05 -0.20
N TRP A 149 4.23 -11.10 -1.03
CA TRP A 149 4.18 -11.22 -2.48
C TRP A 149 5.59 -11.29 -3.02
N LEU A 150 5.88 -12.32 -3.82
CA LEU A 150 7.13 -12.43 -4.58
C LEU A 150 6.80 -12.16 -6.05
N ASN A 151 7.28 -11.04 -6.59
CA ASN A 151 6.99 -10.60 -7.96
C ASN A 151 5.48 -10.55 -8.28
N GLY A 152 4.66 -10.23 -7.28
CA GLY A 152 3.20 -10.14 -7.38
C GLY A 152 2.43 -11.40 -7.00
N GLU A 153 3.11 -12.55 -6.85
CA GLU A 153 2.48 -13.82 -6.46
C GLU A 153 2.27 -13.88 -4.94
N LEU A 154 1.02 -14.04 -4.51
CA LEU A 154 0.64 -14.09 -3.09
C LEU A 154 1.07 -15.41 -2.42
N ASN A 155 1.74 -15.30 -1.28
CA ASN A 155 2.18 -16.42 -0.45
C ASN A 155 1.84 -16.16 1.03
N TYR A 156 1.06 -17.04 1.64
CA TYR A 156 0.72 -16.93 3.06
C TYR A 156 1.88 -17.41 3.94
N LEU A 157 2.22 -16.62 4.97
CA LEU A 157 3.17 -17.01 6.03
C LEU A 157 2.48 -17.79 7.14
N ASP A 158 1.20 -17.48 7.36
CA ASP A 158 0.29 -18.17 8.26
C ASP A 158 -1.11 -18.14 7.62
N VAL A 159 -2.01 -19.03 8.04
CA VAL A 159 -3.42 -19.00 7.68
C VAL A 159 -4.24 -19.11 8.96
N VAL A 160 -4.80 -17.97 9.39
CA VAL A 160 -5.57 -17.90 10.63
C VAL A 160 -7.08 -18.03 10.35
N GLU A 161 -7.76 -18.88 11.11
CA GLU A 161 -9.22 -18.99 11.07
C GLU A 161 -9.85 -18.09 12.14
N GLY A 162 -10.19 -16.87 11.74
CA GLY A 162 -10.71 -15.84 12.64
C GLY A 162 -9.59 -15.12 13.41
N GLY A 163 -9.66 -13.78 13.41
CA GLY A 163 -8.59 -12.93 13.92
C GLY A 163 -7.74 -12.32 12.80
N SER A 164 -6.62 -11.71 13.18
CA SER A 164 -5.74 -11.00 12.24
C SER A 164 -4.27 -11.28 12.59
N SER A 165 -3.48 -11.54 11.56
CA SER A 165 -2.03 -11.60 11.59
C SER A 165 -1.49 -10.82 10.39
N GLU A 166 -0.36 -10.15 10.57
CA GLU A 166 0.20 -9.30 9.52
C GLU A 166 1.73 -9.26 9.58
N ALA A 167 2.37 -9.27 8.42
CA ALA A 167 3.79 -8.96 8.30
C ALA A 167 3.96 -7.45 8.14
N LYS A 168 4.71 -6.81 9.05
CA LYS A 168 4.85 -5.35 9.10
C LYS A 168 6.11 -4.80 8.41
N GLY A 169 7.11 -5.64 8.21
CA GLY A 169 8.41 -5.20 7.69
C GLY A 169 9.19 -6.36 7.09
N VAL A 170 10.02 -6.04 6.11
CA VAL A 170 10.94 -6.99 5.47
C VAL A 170 12.30 -6.36 5.31
N PHE A 171 13.34 -7.17 5.48
CA PHE A 171 14.72 -6.79 5.31
C PHE A 171 15.43 -7.87 4.49
N ILE A 172 16.26 -7.45 3.55
CA ILE A 172 17.10 -8.31 2.73
C ILE A 172 18.51 -7.69 2.77
N GLU A 173 19.52 -8.54 2.94
CA GLU A 173 20.95 -8.16 3.01
C GLU A 173 21.53 -7.78 1.65
#